data_AF-A0A348B2J2-F1
#
_entry.id   AF-A0A348B2J2-F1
#
_cell.length_a   1.000
_cell.length_b   1.000
_cell.length_c   1.000
_cell.angle_alpha   90.00
_cell.angle_beta   90.00
_cell.angle_gamma   90.00
#
_symmetry.space_group_name_H-M   'P 1'
#
loop_
_entity.id
_entity.type
_entity.pdbx_description
1 polymer ?
#
loop_
_entity_poly.entity_id
_entity_poly.type
_entity_poly.pdbx_seq_one_letter_code
_entity_poly.pdbx_strand_id
1 'polypeptide(L)'
;MELTTRERIYELLRASPKALTGREIARRVKTRERDVYEHILHIALSSRRRGEVVVIFPAKCEECGFAFEPEKVRKPGRCPVCHSTKIDGPRFLVRESEWSP
;
A
#
# COMPACT_ATOMS: atom_id res chain seq x y z
N MET A 1 1.93 -25.45 -8.53
CA MET A 1 2.87 -24.47 -7.95
C MET A 1 2.09 -23.56 -7.02
N GLU A 2 2.53 -23.39 -5.78
CA GLU A 2 1.95 -22.43 -4.85
C GLU A 2 2.57 -21.05 -5.12
N LEU A 3 1.74 -19.99 -5.10
CA LEU A 3 2.22 -18.63 -5.28
C LEU A 3 3.05 -18.19 -4.07
N THR A 4 4.17 -17.53 -4.32
CA THR A 4 4.96 -16.86 -3.28
C THR A 4 4.15 -15.74 -2.62
N THR A 5 4.50 -15.34 -1.39
CA THR A 5 3.83 -14.24 -0.67
C THR A 5 3.76 -12.96 -1.52
N ARG A 6 4.82 -12.62 -2.24
CA ARG A 6 4.88 -11.44 -3.11
C ARG A 6 3.91 -11.55 -4.29
N GLU A 7 3.85 -12.71 -4.95
CA GLU A 7 2.90 -12.94 -6.04
C GLU A 7 1.45 -12.87 -5.54
N ARG A 8 1.17 -13.45 -4.36
CA ARG A 8 -0.15 -13.34 -3.72
C ARG A 8 -0.55 -11.89 -3.43
N ILE A 9 0.39 -11.05 -2.99
CA ILE A 9 0.14 -9.62 -2.76
C ILE A 9 -0.12 -8.90 -4.09
N TYR A 10 0.69 -9.16 -5.12
CA TYR A 10 0.51 -8.54 -6.44
C TYR A 10 -0.86 -8.89 -7.04
N GLU A 11 -1.23 -10.16 -7.10
CA GLU A 11 -2.54 -10.59 -7.61
C GLU A 11 -3.69 -10.00 -6.79
N LEU A 12 -3.56 -9.95 -5.46
CA LEU A 12 -4.55 -9.31 -4.60
C LEU A 12 -4.73 -7.82 -4.94
N LEU A 13 -3.64 -7.07 -5.08
CA LEU A 13 -3.69 -5.63 -5.36
C LEU A 13 -4.20 -5.33 -6.77
N ARG A 14 -3.88 -6.19 -7.73
CA ARG A 14 -4.31 -6.09 -9.13
C ARG A 14 -5.81 -6.36 -9.27
N ALA A 15 -6.29 -7.45 -8.65
CA ALA A 15 -7.69 -7.84 -8.69
C ALA A 15 -8.60 -7.00 -7.78
N SER A 16 -8.05 -6.27 -6.80
CA SER A 16 -8.87 -5.50 -5.87
C SER A 16 -9.53 -4.31 -6.56
N PRO A 17 -10.85 -4.09 -6.43
CA PRO A 17 -11.52 -2.92 -6.97
C PRO A 17 -11.19 -1.63 -6.19
N LYS A 18 -10.70 -1.74 -4.95
CA LYS A 18 -10.44 -0.61 -4.04
C LYS A 18 -9.08 -0.72 -3.39
N ALA A 19 -8.51 0.43 -3.01
CA ALA A 19 -7.22 0.46 -2.34
C ALA A 19 -7.27 -0.20 -0.96
N LEU A 20 -6.28 -1.05 -0.69
CA LEU A 20 -6.17 -1.83 0.53
C LEU A 20 -5.06 -1.28 1.43
N THR A 21 -5.30 -1.24 2.72
CA THR A 21 -4.27 -0.93 3.73
C THR A 21 -3.26 -2.06 3.86
N GLY A 22 -2.05 -1.76 4.37
CA GLY A 22 -1.04 -2.78 4.69
C GLY A 22 -1.59 -3.89 5.60
N ARG A 23 -2.35 -3.52 6.63
CA ARG A 23 -3.04 -4.46 7.52
C ARG A 23 -4.04 -5.37 6.82
N GLU A 24 -4.83 -4.83 5.89
CA GLU A 24 -5.80 -5.60 5.11
C GLU A 24 -5.15 -6.63 4.18
N ILE A 25 -4.04 -6.24 3.55
CA ILE A 25 -3.23 -7.13 2.71
C ILE A 25 -2.63 -8.23 3.58
N ALA A 26 -1.99 -7.85 4.69
CA ALA A 26 -1.35 -8.77 5.63
C ALA A 26 -2.29 -9.89 6.10
N ARG A 27 -3.51 -9.51 6.49
CA ARG A 27 -4.55 -10.47 6.91
C ARG A 27 -4.94 -11.44 5.79
N ARG A 28 -5.11 -10.94 4.56
CA ARG A 28 -5.55 -11.75 3.41
C ARG A 28 -4.47 -12.73 2.93
N VAL A 29 -3.21 -12.30 2.95
CA VAL A 29 -2.09 -13.16 2.51
C VAL A 29 -1.44 -13.94 3.65
N LYS A 30 -1.92 -13.76 4.90
CA LYS A 30 -1.40 -14.38 6.13
C LYS A 30 0.08 -14.08 6.37
N THR A 31 0.46 -12.81 6.26
CA THR A 31 1.82 -12.31 6.57
C THR A 31 1.79 -11.17 7.59
N ARG A 32 2.96 -10.62 7.96
CA ARG A 32 3.05 -9.44 8.84
C ARG A 32 2.91 -8.17 8.02
N GLU A 33 2.25 -7.15 8.58
CA GLU A 33 2.07 -5.85 7.91
C GLU A 33 3.41 -5.21 7.50
N ARG A 34 4.46 -5.35 8.32
CA ARG A 34 5.79 -4.85 7.98
C ARG A 34 6.36 -5.52 6.71
N ASP A 35 6.11 -6.81 6.53
CA ASP A 35 6.63 -7.61 5.41
C ASP A 35 5.85 -7.24 4.12
N VAL A 36 4.58 -6.84 4.25
CA VAL A 36 3.79 -6.29 3.13
C VAL A 36 4.48 -5.07 2.53
N TYR A 37 4.95 -4.12 3.34
CA TYR A 37 5.58 -2.90 2.83
C TYR A 37 6.84 -3.21 2.02
N GLU A 38 7.65 -4.18 2.46
CA GLU A 38 8.82 -4.63 1.71
C GLU A 38 8.42 -5.24 0.36
N HIS A 39 7.42 -6.12 0.37
CA HIS A 39 6.91 -6.71 -0.88
C HIS A 39 6.34 -5.66 -1.83
N ILE A 40 5.65 -4.63 -1.34
CA ILE A 40 5.11 -3.54 -2.17
C ILE A 40 6.22 -2.78 -2.90
N LEU A 41 7.34 -2.49 -2.24
CA LEU A 41 8.49 -1.84 -2.88
C LEU A 41 9.03 -2.68 -4.05
N HIS A 42 9.14 -4.00 -3.85
CA HIS A 42 9.57 -4.90 -4.92
C HIS A 42 8.55 -4.97 -6.06
N ILE A 43 7.25 -5.01 -5.74
CA ILE A 43 6.17 -5.04 -6.74
C ILE A 43 6.15 -3.75 -7.55
N ALA A 44 6.37 -2.59 -6.92
CA ALA A 44 6.43 -1.30 -7.61
C ALA A 44 7.55 -1.25 -8.67
N LEU A 45 8.68 -1.91 -8.41
CA LEU A 45 9.77 -2.02 -9.37
C LEU A 45 9.46 -3.02 -10.49
N SER A 46 8.87 -4.19 -10.15
CA SER A 46 8.63 -5.24 -11.14
C SER A 46 7.41 -5.00 -12.02
N SER A 47 6.36 -4.33 -11.51
CA SER A 47 5.12 -4.01 -12.24
C SER A 47 5.36 -3.06 -13.41
N ARG A 48 6.32 -2.14 -13.31
CA ARG A 48 6.68 -1.21 -14.41
C ARG A 48 7.06 -1.92 -15.70
N ARG A 49 7.71 -3.09 -15.61
CA ARG A 49 8.08 -3.90 -16.78
C ARG A 49 6.88 -4.55 -17.47
N ARG A 50 5.70 -4.53 -16.83
CA ARG A 50 4.43 -5.10 -17.30
C ARG A 50 3.45 -4.02 -17.77
N GLY A 51 3.86 -2.76 -17.86
CA GLY A 51 2.94 -1.65 -18.17
C GLY A 51 1.97 -1.36 -17.03
N GLU A 52 2.37 -1.65 -15.79
CA GLU A 52 1.55 -1.44 -14.60
C GLU A 52 2.31 -0.61 -13.55
N VAL A 53 1.55 -0.01 -12.65
CA VAL A 53 2.05 0.81 -11.54
C VAL A 53 1.38 0.42 -10.23
N VAL A 54 2.14 0.55 -9.14
CA VAL A 54 1.56 0.55 -7.80
C VAL A 54 1.10 1.96 -7.49
N VAL A 55 -0.21 2.14 -7.33
CA VAL A 55 -0.81 3.39 -6.89
C VAL A 55 -0.77 3.42 -5.37
N ILE A 56 -0.19 4.47 -4.80
CA ILE A 56 -0.07 4.67 -3.36
C ILE A 56 -0.97 5.84 -2.96
N PHE A 57 -1.93 5.55 -2.09
CA PHE A 57 -2.69 6.58 -1.39
C PHE A 57 -1.98 6.87 -0.07
N PRO A 58 -1.56 8.12 0.17
CA PRO A 58 -0.78 8.46 1.34
C PRO A 58 -1.55 8.20 2.63
N ALA A 59 -0.81 8.00 3.72
CA ALA A 59 -1.38 8.02 5.05
C ALA A 59 -2.03 9.38 5.33
N LYS A 60 -3.05 9.39 6.19
CA LYS A 60 -3.75 10.62 6.59
C LYS A 60 -3.96 10.65 8.10
N CYS A 61 -3.76 11.79 8.73
CA CYS A 61 -4.17 11.97 10.12
C CYS A 61 -5.69 12.05 10.20
N GLU A 62 -6.30 11.20 11.04
CA GLU A 62 -7.76 11.18 11.23
C GLU A 62 -8.24 12.39 12.04
N GLU A 63 -7.37 13.00 12.84
CA GLU A 63 -7.71 14.16 13.69
C GLU A 63 -7.64 15.48 12.93
N CYS A 64 -6.50 15.79 12.28
CA CYS A 64 -6.30 17.10 11.62
C CYS A 64 -6.36 17.05 10.10
N GLY A 65 -6.50 15.87 9.50
CA GLY A 65 -6.57 15.71 8.05
C GLY A 65 -5.25 15.81 7.30
N PHE A 66 -4.12 16.04 7.99
CA PHE A 66 -2.79 16.10 7.38
C PHE A 66 -2.50 14.85 6.54
N ALA A 67 -2.23 15.05 5.24
CA ALA A 67 -1.81 13.99 4.33
C ALA A 67 -0.28 13.88 4.34
N PHE A 68 0.21 12.67 4.54
CA PHE A 68 1.65 12.40 4.54
C PHE A 68 2.18 12.29 3.11
N GLU A 69 3.51 12.34 2.97
CA GLU A 69 4.17 12.17 1.68
C GLU A 69 3.86 10.78 1.06
N PRO A 70 3.47 10.72 -0.22
CA PRO A 70 3.09 9.47 -0.89
C PRO A 70 4.25 8.50 -1.10
N GLU A 71 5.51 8.94 -1.07
CA GLU A 71 6.65 8.00 -1.16
C GLU A 71 6.77 7.11 0.10
N LYS A 72 6.11 7.47 1.20
CA LYS A 72 6.19 6.72 2.46
C LYS A 72 5.19 5.56 2.48
N VAL A 73 5.68 4.39 2.10
CA VAL A 73 4.89 3.13 2.16
C VAL A 73 4.59 2.66 3.58
N ARG A 74 5.37 3.08 4.58
CA ARG A 74 5.17 2.67 5.98
C ARG A 74 4.26 3.66 6.70
N LYS A 75 3.35 3.13 7.52
CA LYS A 75 2.47 3.94 8.38
C LYS A 75 3.31 4.71 9.42
N PRO A 76 3.18 6.04 9.52
CA PRO A 76 3.84 6.83 10.55
C PRO A 76 3.19 6.60 11.92
N GLY A 77 3.99 6.70 12.98
CA GLY A 77 3.51 6.49 14.36
C GLY A 77 2.79 7.69 14.98
N ARG A 78 3.03 8.91 14.48
CA ARG A 78 2.48 10.16 15.04
C ARG A 78 2.37 11.25 13.96
N CYS A 79 1.34 12.09 14.07
CA CYS A 79 1.15 13.27 13.22
C CYS A 79 2.17 14.38 13.55
N PRO A 80 2.86 14.98 12.55
CA PRO A 80 3.79 16.08 12.79
C PRO A 80 3.09 17.42 13.08
N VAL A 81 1.79 17.55 12.76
CA VAL A 81 1.02 18.79 12.92
C VAL A 81 0.27 18.82 14.26
N CYS A 82 -0.55 17.80 14.53
CA CYS A 82 -1.40 17.76 15.73
C CYS A 82 -0.96 16.73 16.76
N HIS A 83 0.14 16.01 16.51
CA HIS A 83 0.71 15.04 17.45
C HIS A 83 -0.18 13.83 17.80
N SER A 84 -1.32 13.65 17.12
CA SER A 84 -2.18 12.48 17.27
C SER A 84 -1.53 11.20 16.74
N THR A 85 -1.85 10.07 17.36
CA THR A 85 -1.48 8.71 16.91
C THR A 85 -2.57 8.06 16.04
N LYS A 86 -3.74 8.71 15.90
CA LYS A 86 -4.83 8.27 15.02
C LYS A 86 -4.50 8.63 13.57
N ILE A 87 -3.80 7.71 12.93
CA ILE A 87 -3.37 7.81 11.53
C ILE A 87 -4.07 6.71 10.74
N ASP A 88 -4.78 7.06 9.66
CA ASP A 88 -5.18 6.10 8.64
C ASP A 88 -3.95 5.75 7.80
N GLY A 89 -3.68 4.46 7.65
CA GLY A 89 -2.47 3.97 7.00
C GLY A 89 -2.48 4.21 5.49
N PRO A 90 -1.30 4.11 4.84
CA PRO A 90 -1.25 4.18 3.39
C PRO A 90 -2.02 3.01 2.77
N ARG A 91 -2.60 3.24 1.59
CA ARG A 91 -3.35 2.23 0.83
C ARG A 91 -2.74 2.01 -0.54
N PHE A 92 -2.94 0.82 -1.07
CA PHE A 92 -2.24 0.36 -2.26
C PHE A 92 -3.20 -0.27 -3.26
N LEU A 93 -2.91 -0.06 -4.55
CA LEU A 93 -3.52 -0.73 -5.71
C LEU A 93 -2.46 -1.03 -6.75
N VAL A 94 -2.71 -2.03 -7.59
CA VAL A 94 -1.97 -2.21 -8.85
C VAL A 94 -2.93 -1.90 -10.00
N ARG A 95 -2.49 -1.04 -10.91
CA ARG A 95 -3.27 -0.62 -12.09
C ARG A 95 -2.36 -0.54 -13.31
N GLU A 96 -2.95 -0.55 -14.49
CA GLU A 96 -2.22 -0.26 -15.73
C GLU A 96 -1.62 1.15 -15.66
N SER A 97 -0.47 1.37 -16.29
CA SER A 97 0.25 2.64 -16.23
C SER A 97 -0.52 3.82 -16.83
N GLU A 98 -1.51 3.53 -17.67
CA GLU A 98 -2.41 4.51 -18.29
C GLU A 98 -3.65 4.80 -17.42
N TRP A 99 -3.73 4.20 -16.23
CA TRP A 99 -4.87 4.39 -15.31
C TRP A 99 -4.91 5.81 -14.75
N SER A 100 -6.03 6.49 -15.00
CA SER A 100 -6.40 7.74 -14.33
C SER A 100 -7.32 7.42 -13.14
N PRO A 101 -7.03 7.94 -11.93
CA PRO A 101 -7.87 7.78 -10.74
C PRO A 101 -9.25 8.44 -10.86
#